data_AF-U6DRY9-F1
#
_entry.id   AF-U6DRY9-F1
#
_cell.length_a   1.000
_cell.length_b   1.000
_cell.length_c   1.000
_cell.angle_alpha   90.00
_cell.angle_beta   90.00
_cell.angle_gamma   90.00
#
_symmetry.space_group_name_H-M   'P 1'
#
loop_
_entity.id
_entity.type
_entity.pdbx_description
1 polymer ?
#
loop_
_entity_poly.entity_id
_entity_poly.type
_entity_poly.pdbx_seq_one_letter_code
_entity_poly.pdbx_strand_id
1 'polypeptide(L)'
;RNYGDVDVYITANGIDDRSLDNDELRKYYLEKYIQEALKAHLIDKVKIKGYYAFKLTEEKSKPRFGFFTSDFKAKSSVQLYNHLIGNSGFPSENMSPRCNQTQRNTECMVCLFLVQKKPLIFFGCCFFSTLVLLLSITIFHKRKRRKIWKAKNLQHIPLK
;
A
#
# COMPACT_ATOMS: atom_id res chain seq x y z
N ARG A 1 39.04 17.87 4.24
CA ARG A 1 37.76 17.14 4.04
C ARG A 1 36.74 18.14 3.49
N ASN A 2 35.95 17.79 2.46
CA ASN A 2 35.05 18.74 1.78
C ASN A 2 33.75 19.01 2.56
N TYR A 3 33.02 17.96 2.95
CA TYR A 3 31.65 18.10 3.49
C TYR A 3 31.39 17.36 4.81
N GLY A 4 32.38 16.63 5.35
CA GLY A 4 32.22 15.87 6.60
C GLY A 4 31.39 14.59 6.44
N ASP A 5 30.82 14.12 7.54
CA ASP A 5 30.06 12.86 7.65
C ASP A 5 28.55 13.14 7.68
N VAL A 6 28.02 13.43 6.49
CA VAL A 6 26.62 13.83 6.25
C VAL A 6 25.79 12.66 5.74
N ASP A 7 24.48 12.72 5.96
CA ASP A 7 23.53 11.80 5.36
C ASP A 7 23.43 12.05 3.84
N VAL A 8 23.54 10.97 3.05
CA VAL A 8 23.52 11.02 1.58
C VAL A 8 22.32 10.26 1.04
N TYR A 9 21.57 10.91 0.15
CA TYR A 9 20.47 10.29 -0.60
C TYR A 9 20.80 10.34 -2.08
N ILE A 10 20.86 9.19 -2.74
CA ILE A 10 21.03 9.11 -4.19
C ILE A 10 19.65 9.32 -4.81
N THR A 11 19.32 10.56 -5.16
CA THR A 11 17.96 10.96 -5.59
C THR A 11 17.63 10.61 -7.04
N ALA A 12 18.63 10.34 -7.87
CA ALA A 12 18.45 9.86 -9.23
C ALA A 12 19.71 9.12 -9.70
N ASN A 13 19.56 7.85 -10.08
CA ASN A 13 20.61 7.10 -10.76
C ASN A 13 19.99 6.13 -11.78
N GLY A 14 20.50 6.10 -13.01
CA GLY A 14 19.96 5.25 -14.06
C GLY A 14 20.63 5.46 -15.41
N ILE A 15 20.26 4.61 -16.37
CA ILE A 15 20.80 4.58 -17.73
C ILE A 15 19.66 4.44 -18.74
N ASP A 16 19.82 5.03 -19.93
CA ASP A 16 18.92 4.77 -21.03
C ASP A 16 19.22 3.40 -21.67
N ASP A 17 18.18 2.71 -22.08
CA ASP A 17 18.28 1.42 -22.76
C ASP A 17 17.21 1.36 -23.85
N ARG A 18 17.64 1.15 -25.09
CA ARG A 18 16.76 1.16 -26.27
C ARG A 18 15.81 -0.05 -26.30
N SER A 19 16.05 -1.07 -25.49
CA SER A 19 15.18 -2.24 -25.40
C SER A 19 13.78 -1.91 -24.86
N LEU A 20 12.77 -2.56 -25.45
CA LEU A 20 11.37 -2.41 -25.10
C LEU A 20 10.91 -3.38 -24.00
N ASP A 21 11.65 -4.45 -23.78
CA ASP A 21 11.27 -5.54 -22.89
C ASP A 21 12.48 -6.02 -22.08
N ASN A 22 13.42 -6.72 -22.73
CA ASN A 22 14.63 -7.20 -22.06
C ASN A 22 15.75 -6.16 -22.07
N ASP A 23 15.81 -5.33 -21.04
CA ASP A 23 16.74 -4.21 -20.87
C ASP A 23 18.00 -4.60 -20.09
N GLU A 24 18.83 -5.44 -20.71
CA GLU A 24 20.06 -5.99 -20.13
C GLU A 24 21.05 -4.91 -19.68
N LEU A 25 21.18 -3.81 -20.43
CA LEU A 25 22.10 -2.73 -20.04
C LEU A 25 21.62 -2.08 -18.74
N ARG A 26 20.31 -1.84 -18.61
CA ARG A 26 19.72 -1.32 -17.38
C ARG A 26 19.90 -2.28 -16.21
N LYS A 27 19.69 -3.58 -16.44
CA LYS A 27 19.89 -4.61 -15.40
C LYS A 27 21.34 -4.61 -14.89
N TYR A 28 22.30 -4.70 -15.81
CA TYR A 28 23.71 -4.65 -15.49
C TYR A 28 24.08 -3.35 -14.74
N TYR A 29 23.61 -2.20 -15.23
CA TYR A 29 23.88 -0.91 -14.62
C TYR A 29 23.33 -0.84 -13.19
N LEU A 30 22.07 -1.22 -12.97
CA LEU A 30 21.46 -1.23 -11.64
C LEU A 30 22.23 -2.15 -10.68
N GLU A 31 22.54 -3.36 -11.11
CA GLU A 31 23.27 -4.31 -10.28
C GLU A 31 24.62 -3.73 -9.84
N LYS A 32 25.41 -3.21 -10.78
CA LYS A 32 26.74 -2.69 -10.46
C LYS A 32 26.70 -1.40 -9.64
N TYR A 33 25.85 -0.44 -9.98
CA TYR A 33 25.79 0.82 -9.23
C TYR A 33 25.22 0.65 -7.82
N ILE A 34 24.24 -0.23 -7.64
CA ILE A 34 23.74 -0.56 -6.29
C ILE A 34 24.82 -1.32 -5.50
N GLN A 35 25.58 -2.22 -6.14
CA GLN A 35 26.69 -2.92 -5.49
C GLN A 35 27.78 -1.95 -5.01
N GLU A 36 28.18 -0.98 -5.83
CA GLU A 36 29.15 0.04 -5.42
C GLU A 36 28.61 0.98 -4.35
N ALA A 37 27.32 1.37 -4.41
CA ALA A 37 26.69 2.12 -3.33
C ALA A 37 26.69 1.33 -2.00
N LEU A 38 26.47 0.02 -2.06
CA LEU A 38 26.53 -0.85 -0.89
C LEU A 38 27.96 -0.97 -0.33
N LYS A 39 28.99 -1.04 -1.20
CA LYS A 39 30.40 -0.99 -0.78
C LYS A 39 30.72 0.33 -0.10
N ALA A 40 30.30 1.46 -0.66
CA ALA A 40 30.50 2.77 -0.04
C ALA A 40 29.85 2.83 1.36
N HIS A 41 28.69 2.22 1.54
CA HIS A 41 28.03 2.15 2.84
C HIS A 41 28.75 1.21 3.84
N LEU A 42 29.04 -0.02 3.43
CA LEU A 42 29.54 -1.08 4.32
C LEU A 42 31.05 -0.99 4.57
N ILE A 43 31.83 -0.65 3.56
CA ILE A 43 33.30 -0.62 3.59
C ILE A 43 33.77 0.79 3.96
N ASP A 44 33.37 1.79 3.16
CA ASP A 44 33.87 3.17 3.30
C ASP A 44 33.12 3.99 4.37
N LYS A 45 32.08 3.40 4.97
CA LYS A 45 31.26 3.99 6.04
C LYS A 45 30.55 5.28 5.65
N VAL A 46 30.20 5.44 4.37
CA VAL A 46 29.34 6.54 3.91
C VAL A 46 27.92 6.33 4.42
N LYS A 47 27.30 7.39 4.99
CA LYS A 47 25.91 7.37 5.48
C LYS A 47 24.89 7.48 4.36
N ILE A 48 24.86 6.51 3.45
CA ILE A 48 23.82 6.41 2.43
C ILE A 48 22.50 6.01 3.11
N LYS A 49 21.46 6.84 2.93
CA LYS A 49 20.13 6.66 3.54
C LYS A 49 19.04 6.27 2.55
N GLY A 50 19.29 6.44 1.26
CA GLY A 50 18.31 6.11 0.23
C GLY A 50 18.90 6.09 -1.17
N TYR A 51 18.26 5.31 -2.03
CA TYR A 51 18.60 5.13 -3.43
C TYR A 51 17.34 5.18 -4.28
N TYR A 52 17.30 6.08 -5.25
CA TYR A 52 16.16 6.31 -6.12
C TYR A 52 16.61 6.10 -7.57
N ALA A 53 16.16 5.00 -8.16
CA ALA A 53 16.44 4.68 -9.55
C ALA A 53 15.66 5.61 -10.50
N PHE A 54 16.32 6.09 -11.54
CA PHE A 54 15.78 7.01 -12.54
C PHE A 54 15.51 6.26 -13.86
N LYS A 55 14.27 6.19 -14.36
CA LYS A 55 13.00 6.72 -13.82
C LYS A 55 11.89 5.67 -13.91
N LEU A 56 10.75 5.93 -13.27
CA LEU A 56 9.64 4.98 -13.25
C LEU A 56 9.12 4.68 -14.67
N THR A 57 8.66 5.69 -15.40
CA THR A 57 8.05 5.51 -16.72
C THR A 57 8.73 6.41 -17.75
N GLU A 58 8.98 5.89 -18.95
CA GLU A 58 9.51 6.68 -20.05
C GLU A 58 8.43 7.46 -20.80
N GLU A 59 8.85 8.44 -21.59
CA GLU A 59 7.99 9.26 -22.44
C GLU A 59 8.20 8.90 -23.90
N LYS A 60 7.15 9.05 -24.72
CA LYS A 60 7.26 8.86 -26.18
C LYS A 60 8.28 9.85 -26.75
N SER A 61 9.15 9.37 -27.63
CA SER A 61 10.18 10.18 -28.31
C SER A 61 11.25 10.80 -27.39
N LYS A 62 11.43 10.26 -26.17
CA LYS A 62 12.56 10.60 -25.28
C LYS A 62 13.50 9.40 -25.11
N PRO A 63 14.75 9.61 -24.65
CA PRO A 63 15.60 8.51 -24.24
C PRO A 63 14.91 7.63 -23.20
N ARG A 64 15.06 6.33 -23.37
CA ARG A 64 14.31 5.31 -22.65
C ARG A 64 14.98 4.99 -21.32
N PHE A 65 14.82 5.86 -20.32
CA PHE A 65 15.29 5.65 -18.94
C PHE A 65 14.28 4.86 -18.07
N GLY A 66 13.06 4.66 -18.56
CA GLY A 66 11.96 4.10 -17.79
C GLY A 66 12.10 2.61 -17.51
N PHE A 67 11.76 2.19 -16.29
CA PHE A 67 11.42 0.80 -15.96
C PHE A 67 10.17 0.31 -16.68
N PHE A 68 9.24 1.23 -16.94
CA PHE A 68 8.03 0.99 -17.69
C PHE A 68 8.08 1.74 -19.02
N THR A 69 7.57 1.09 -20.07
CA THR A 69 7.37 1.73 -21.38
C THR A 69 6.34 2.85 -21.30
N SER A 70 6.22 3.67 -22.36
CA SER A 70 5.19 4.73 -22.42
C SER A 70 3.75 4.19 -22.28
N ASP A 71 3.55 2.91 -22.57
CA ASP A 71 2.25 2.22 -22.47
C ASP A 71 2.17 1.36 -21.20
N PHE A 72 2.98 1.68 -20.18
CA PHE A 72 3.01 1.04 -18.85
C PHE A 72 3.35 -0.46 -18.83
N LYS A 73 4.02 -0.97 -19.86
CA LYS A 73 4.55 -2.35 -19.84
C LYS A 73 5.84 -2.40 -19.03
N ALA A 74 5.90 -3.32 -18.08
CA ALA A 74 7.10 -3.55 -17.27
C ALA A 74 8.22 -4.16 -18.14
N LYS A 75 9.44 -3.65 -17.98
CA LYS A 75 10.66 -4.24 -18.54
C LYS A 75 11.28 -5.25 -17.58
N SER A 76 12.23 -6.06 -18.06
CA SER A 76 12.85 -7.12 -17.24
C SER A 76 13.60 -6.58 -16.01
N SER A 77 14.14 -5.36 -16.08
CA SER A 77 14.77 -4.65 -14.94
C SER A 77 13.85 -4.41 -13.74
N VAL A 78 12.52 -4.38 -13.93
CA VAL A 78 11.56 -4.27 -12.81
C VAL A 78 11.68 -5.47 -11.88
N GLN A 79 11.81 -6.67 -12.45
CA GLN A 79 11.94 -7.90 -11.66
C GLN A 79 13.25 -7.90 -10.87
N LEU A 80 14.36 -7.49 -11.51
CA LEU A 80 15.65 -7.36 -10.84
C LEU A 80 15.60 -6.34 -9.69
N TYR A 81 15.05 -5.14 -9.94
CA TYR A 81 15.00 -4.09 -8.91
C TYR A 81 14.11 -4.49 -7.74
N ASN A 82 12.96 -5.14 -7.99
CA ASN A 82 12.11 -5.71 -6.94
C ASN A 82 12.84 -6.78 -6.12
N HIS A 83 13.62 -7.65 -6.77
CA HIS A 83 14.42 -8.66 -6.08
C HIS A 83 15.49 -8.03 -5.16
N LEU A 84 16.18 -6.99 -5.64
CA LEU A 84 17.16 -6.25 -4.84
C LEU A 84 16.50 -5.56 -3.64
N ILE A 85 15.34 -4.93 -3.83
CA ILE A 85 14.58 -4.31 -2.73
C ILE A 85 14.12 -5.36 -1.73
N GLY A 86 13.53 -6.46 -2.21
CA GLY A 86 13.02 -7.54 -1.36
C GLY A 86 14.09 -8.18 -0.49
N ASN A 87 15.32 -8.27 -1.00
CA ASN A 87 16.46 -8.81 -0.27
C ASN A 87 17.28 -7.76 0.47
N SER A 88 16.87 -6.48 0.45
CA SER A 88 17.64 -5.37 1.03
C SER A 88 19.08 -5.30 0.53
N GLY A 89 19.29 -5.54 -0.78
CA GLY A 89 20.58 -5.57 -1.43
C GLY A 89 20.96 -6.96 -1.94
N PHE A 90 22.21 -7.37 -1.69
CA PHE A 90 22.80 -8.62 -2.19
C PHE A 90 23.04 -9.57 -1.01
N PRO A 91 22.18 -10.59 -0.81
CA PRO A 91 22.38 -11.55 0.26
C PRO A 91 23.62 -12.41 -0.03
N SER A 92 24.40 -12.72 1.00
CA SER A 92 25.49 -13.71 0.90
C SER A 92 24.92 -15.11 1.13
N GLU A 93 25.35 -16.09 0.34
CA GLU A 93 24.92 -17.50 0.45
C GLU A 93 25.13 -18.10 1.85
N ASN A 94 26.06 -17.55 2.64
CA ASN A 94 26.41 -18.04 3.98
C ASN A 94 25.89 -17.16 5.13
N MET A 95 25.03 -16.17 4.84
CA MET A 95 24.45 -15.33 5.88
C MET A 95 23.22 -16.04 6.44
N SER A 96 23.38 -16.71 7.60
CA SER A 96 22.24 -16.96 8.50
C SER A 96 21.42 -15.67 8.65
N PRO A 97 20.09 -15.73 8.79
CA PRO A 97 19.23 -14.56 8.72
C PRO A 97 19.54 -13.60 9.87
N ARG A 98 20.51 -12.71 9.67
CA ARG A 98 20.82 -11.60 10.57
C ARG A 98 19.90 -10.45 10.26
N CYS A 99 18.62 -10.72 10.51
CA CYS A 99 17.70 -9.74 11.05
C CYS A 99 16.97 -10.48 12.18
N ASN A 100 17.49 -10.42 13.41
CA ASN A 100 16.57 -10.40 14.54
C ASN A 100 15.71 -9.16 14.30
N GLN A 101 14.46 -9.40 13.92
CA GLN A 101 13.42 -8.40 13.81
C GLN A 101 13.18 -7.81 15.20
N THR A 102 14.03 -6.88 15.63
CA THR A 102 13.66 -5.98 16.71
C THR A 102 12.70 -4.97 16.09
N GLN A 103 11.41 -5.25 16.27
CA GLN A 103 10.25 -4.40 15.97
C GLN A 103 9.95 -4.16 14.48
N ARG A 104 9.49 -5.22 13.79
CA ARG A 104 8.43 -5.01 12.80
C ARG A 104 7.19 -4.65 13.60
N ASN A 105 6.79 -3.38 13.52
CA ASN A 105 5.55 -2.85 14.09
C ASN A 105 4.45 -3.91 14.02
N THR A 106 3.85 -4.24 15.17
CA THR A 106 2.69 -5.13 15.31
C THR A 106 1.71 -4.83 14.17
N GLU A 107 1.69 -5.71 13.16
CA GLU A 107 0.68 -5.67 12.12
C GLU A 107 -0.66 -5.89 12.83
N CYS A 108 -1.40 -4.81 13.04
CA CYS A 108 -2.73 -4.89 13.61
C CYS A 108 -3.61 -5.61 12.59
N MET A 109 -3.85 -6.91 12.81
CA MET A 109 -4.71 -7.73 11.95
C MET A 109 -6.09 -7.10 11.75
N VAL A 110 -6.58 -6.36 12.75
CA VAL A 110 -7.84 -5.61 12.66
C VAL A 110 -7.73 -4.47 11.64
N CYS A 111 -6.65 -3.69 11.64
CA CYS A 111 -6.44 -2.63 10.64
C CYS A 111 -6.33 -3.19 9.23
N LEU A 112 -5.64 -4.31 9.05
CA LEU A 112 -5.51 -4.96 7.73
C LEU A 112 -6.88 -5.46 7.22
N PHE A 113 -7.66 -6.10 8.10
CA PHE A 113 -9.00 -6.57 7.79
C PHE A 113 -9.97 -5.42 7.44
N LEU A 114 -9.93 -4.32 8.22
CA LEU A 114 -10.74 -3.13 7.97
C LEU A 114 -10.38 -2.44 6.64
N VAL A 115 -9.10 -2.42 6.27
CA VAL A 115 -8.64 -1.83 5.00
C VAL A 115 -9.03 -2.71 3.81
N GLN A 116 -8.94 -4.04 3.94
CA GLN A 116 -9.20 -4.97 2.84
C GLN A 116 -10.71 -5.19 2.60
N LYS A 117 -11.56 -5.04 3.62
CA LYS A 117 -13.01 -5.35 3.55
C LYS A 117 -13.92 -4.10 3.65
N LYS A 118 -13.40 -2.92 3.29
CA LYS A 118 -14.15 -1.66 3.22
C LYS A 118 -15.55 -1.75 2.59
N PRO A 119 -15.76 -2.37 1.40
CA PRO A 119 -17.08 -2.42 0.79
C PRO A 119 -18.07 -3.29 1.59
N LEU A 120 -17.63 -4.43 2.11
CA LEU A 120 -18.49 -5.36 2.87
C LEU A 120 -18.98 -4.75 4.19
N ILE A 121 -18.12 -4.01 4.89
CA ILE A 121 -18.46 -3.30 6.13
C ILE A 121 -19.52 -2.23 5.83
N PHE A 122 -19.35 -1.47 4.75
CA PHE A 122 -20.32 -0.45 4.34
C PHE A 122 -21.71 -1.05 4.06
N PHE A 123 -21.77 -2.13 3.28
CA PHE A 123 -23.05 -2.80 2.99
C PHE A 123 -23.69 -3.40 4.24
N GLY A 124 -22.90 -3.99 5.15
CA GLY A 124 -23.38 -4.52 6.43
C GLY A 124 -24.03 -3.44 7.32
N CYS A 125 -23.37 -2.28 7.45
CA CYS A 125 -23.90 -1.16 8.23
C CYS A 125 -25.19 -0.60 7.63
N CYS A 126 -25.27 -0.46 6.30
CA CYS A 126 -26.48 0.00 5.62
C CYS A 126 -27.66 -0.98 5.77
N PHE A 127 -27.40 -2.29 5.70
CA PHE A 127 -28.44 -3.29 5.91
C PHE A 127 -28.96 -3.27 7.37
N PHE A 128 -28.06 -3.14 8.34
CA PHE A 128 -28.47 -3.07 9.75
C PHE A 128 -29.26 -1.80 10.07
N SER A 129 -28.84 -0.64 9.56
CA SER A 129 -29.54 0.62 9.80
C SER A 129 -30.95 0.62 9.18
N THR A 130 -31.10 0.05 7.97
CA THR A 130 -32.41 -0.10 7.32
C THR A 130 -33.32 -1.05 8.07
N LEU A 131 -32.80 -2.17 8.59
CA LEU A 131 -33.57 -3.08 9.43
C LEU A 131 -34.07 -2.40 10.72
N VAL A 132 -33.21 -1.64 11.40
CA VAL A 132 -33.58 -0.89 12.62
C VAL A 132 -34.66 0.15 12.32
N LEU A 133 -34.54 0.88 11.21
CA LEU A 133 -35.56 1.83 10.77
C LEU A 133 -36.91 1.16 10.52
N LEU A 134 -36.93 0.05 9.78
CA LEU A 134 -38.17 -0.70 9.52
C LEU A 134 -38.80 -1.26 10.80
N LEU A 135 -37.99 -1.78 11.74
CA LEU A 135 -38.47 -2.24 13.03
C LEU A 135 -39.05 -1.09 13.86
N SER A 136 -38.42 0.08 13.87
CA SER A 136 -38.93 1.25 14.58
C SER A 136 -40.28 1.71 14.01
N ILE A 137 -40.42 1.75 12.68
CA ILE A 137 -41.66 2.11 11.98
C ILE A 137 -42.76 1.09 12.29
N THR A 138 -42.47 -0.22 12.22
CA THR A 138 -43.46 -1.26 12.51
C THR A 138 -43.92 -1.21 13.98
N ILE A 139 -43.02 -0.99 14.93
CA ILE A 139 -43.35 -0.78 16.34
C ILE A 139 -44.20 0.48 16.52
N PHE A 140 -43.84 1.58 15.86
CA PHE A 140 -44.59 2.84 15.91
C PHE A 140 -46.01 2.67 15.36
N HIS A 141 -46.18 2.02 14.20
CA HIS A 141 -47.50 1.73 13.63
C HIS A 141 -48.32 0.79 14.53
N LYS A 142 -47.71 -0.25 15.12
CA LYS A 142 -48.37 -1.11 16.11
C LYS A 142 -48.79 -0.33 17.37
N ARG A 143 -47.97 0.60 17.85
CA ARG A 143 -48.29 1.49 18.99
C ARG A 143 -49.43 2.46 18.62
N LYS A 144 -49.39 3.09 17.44
CA LYS A 144 -50.45 3.99 16.95
C LYS A 144 -51.77 3.26 16.76
N ARG A 145 -51.79 2.08 16.12
CA ARG A 145 -53.00 1.24 16.01
C ARG A 145 -53.56 0.86 17.38
N ARG A 146 -52.70 0.45 18.33
CA ARG A 146 -53.14 0.15 19.71
C ARG A 146 -53.74 1.37 20.42
N LYS A 147 -53.16 2.56 20.27
CA LYS A 147 -53.72 3.80 20.83
C LYS A 147 -55.08 4.15 20.21
N ILE A 148 -55.22 4.05 18.89
CA ILE A 148 -56.49 4.30 18.18
C ILE A 148 -57.56 3.29 18.61
N TRP A 149 -57.20 2.00 18.73
CA TRP A 149 -58.11 0.96 19.20
C TRP A 149 -58.54 1.18 20.66
N LYS A 150 -57.61 1.57 21.55
CA LYS A 150 -57.94 1.94 22.94
C LYS A 150 -58.82 3.19 23.03
N ALA A 151 -58.59 4.21 22.21
CA ALA A 151 -59.41 5.42 22.18
C ALA A 151 -60.86 5.14 21.73
N LYS A 152 -61.05 4.24 20.75
CA LYS A 152 -62.38 3.78 20.34
C LYS A 152 -63.10 3.00 21.44
N ASN A 153 -62.37 2.18 22.21
CA ASN A 153 -62.96 1.43 23.33
C ASN A 153 -63.30 2.32 24.55
N LEU A 154 -62.58 3.43 24.79
CA LEU A 154 -62.92 4.37 25.87
C LEU A 154 -64.18 5.21 25.58
N GLN A 155 -64.54 5.42 24.31
CA GLN A 155 -65.78 6.11 23.92
C GLN A 155 -67.04 5.23 24.11
N HIS A 156 -66.91 4.00 24.59
CA HIS A 156 -68.01 3.08 24.87
C HIS A 156 -68.15 2.71 26.35
N ILE A 157 -67.51 3.47 27.26
CA ILE A 157 -67.71 3.31 28.70
C ILE A 157 -68.83 4.27 29.13
N PRO A 158 -70.03 3.78 29.48
CA PRO A 158 -71.10 4.64 30.00
C PRO A 158 -70.70 5.17 31.38
N LEU A 159 -70.81 6.49 31.58
CA LEU A 159 -70.75 7.11 32.90
C LEU A 159 -71.98 6.66 33.69
N LYS A 160 -71.75 5.87 34.74
CA LYS A 160 -72.70 5.68 35.83
C LYS A 160 -71.94 5.43 37.13
#